data_AF-A0A9D4P927-F1
#
_entry.id   AF-A0A9D4P927-F1
#
_cell.length_a   1.000
_cell.length_b   1.000
_cell.length_c   1.000
_cell.angle_alpha   90.00
_cell.angle_beta   90.00
_cell.angle_gamma   90.00
#
_symmetry.space_group_name_H-M   'P 1'
#
loop_
_entity.id
_entity.type
_entity.pdbx_description
1 polymer ?
#
loop_
_entity_poly.entity_id
_entity_poly.type
_entity_poly.pdbx_seq_one_letter_code
_entity_poly.pdbx_strand_id
1 'polypeptide(L)'
;MQRIRQLVDNAYQCDPRVSRFKEDEKKRRQQQKQAKQAKEQEMAEKKRKEEEERQKREEERKQKESMKKKTKKEIKILETLWENENYFADDPSIKIEHMKECDKMTKLYSLEQIMEFRKHLESFTEREAKKRHFLMEIEKMNKKLEEERLELAKNSAATSGTGSNTSNTTSTKKHWSYDDVQLLIKAVKLFPAGTPNRWTVIANYINDKTDSNVVRNHRDVLEKAKELQKSNEQQQDLKEEANKNAFKKLEIHATQNVNVAQESAPSQRYDAPSSILEVNDSPWTNEEQQLLEQAMKTYPSSLGTERWNLIAECIPNRSRADCIKRYKYLVELVKAKNSAKSKAKK
;
A
#
# COMPACT_ATOMS: atom_id res chain seq x y z
N MET A 1 42.68 -37.93 59.85
CA MET A 1 42.18 -36.97 58.83
C MET A 1 40.70 -37.16 58.48
N GLN A 2 40.17 -38.39 58.34
CA GLN A 2 38.74 -38.64 58.04
C GLN A 2 37.75 -38.04 59.05
N ARG A 3 38.07 -38.13 60.35
CA ARG A 3 37.20 -37.63 61.44
C ARG A 3 37.03 -36.11 61.44
N ILE A 4 38.09 -35.38 61.08
CA ILE A 4 38.07 -33.91 60.96
C ILE A 4 37.25 -33.49 59.73
N ARG A 5 37.36 -34.22 58.61
CA ARG A 5 36.51 -33.97 57.43
C ARG A 5 35.03 -34.16 57.74
N GLN A 6 34.65 -35.26 58.40
CA GLN A 6 33.25 -35.48 58.81
C GLN A 6 32.70 -34.36 59.70
N LEU A 7 33.52 -33.83 60.61
CA LEU A 7 33.09 -32.77 61.52
C LEU A 7 32.88 -31.43 60.77
N VAL A 8 33.75 -31.14 59.79
CA VAL A 8 33.61 -29.99 58.88
C VAL A 8 32.39 -30.14 57.97
N ASP A 9 32.16 -31.33 57.40
CA ASP A 9 31.02 -31.61 56.53
C ASP A 9 29.69 -31.49 57.29
N ASN A 10 29.62 -31.99 58.52
CA ASN A 10 28.44 -31.85 59.39
C ASN A 10 28.20 -30.38 59.79
N ALA A 11 29.24 -29.63 60.13
CA ALA A 11 29.12 -28.21 60.44
C ALA A 11 28.64 -27.40 59.22
N TYR A 12 29.12 -27.75 58.02
CA TYR A 12 28.70 -27.13 56.76
C TYR A 12 27.25 -27.48 56.38
N GLN A 13 26.79 -28.69 56.68
CA GLN A 13 25.39 -29.09 56.47
C GLN A 13 24.42 -28.39 57.44
N CYS A 14 24.85 -28.13 58.67
CA CYS A 14 24.03 -27.47 59.68
C CYS A 14 24.10 -25.93 59.64
N ASP A 15 25.01 -25.31 58.89
CA ASP A 15 25.10 -23.84 58.79
C ASP A 15 23.87 -23.26 58.06
N PRO A 16 23.05 -22.43 58.73
CA PRO A 16 21.84 -21.86 58.13
C PRO A 16 22.11 -20.98 56.89
N ARG A 17 23.29 -20.35 56.78
CA ARG A 17 23.67 -19.53 55.62
C ARG A 17 23.94 -20.39 54.40
N VAL A 18 24.58 -21.54 54.59
CA VAL A 18 24.84 -22.53 53.54
C VAL A 18 23.54 -23.15 53.05
N SER A 19 22.62 -23.47 53.97
CA SER A 19 21.28 -23.98 53.62
C SER A 19 20.49 -22.97 52.78
N ARG A 20 20.42 -21.71 53.22
CA ARG A 20 19.76 -20.62 52.46
C ARG A 20 20.37 -20.44 51.06
N PHE A 21 21.69 -20.44 50.95
CA PHE A 21 22.36 -20.32 49.64
C PHE A 21 22.00 -21.47 48.68
N LYS A 22 21.96 -22.71 49.17
CA LYS A 22 21.54 -23.88 48.37
C LYS A 22 20.08 -23.81 47.95
N GLU A 23 19.19 -23.37 48.84
CA GLU A 23 17.76 -23.16 48.52
C GLU A 23 17.57 -22.05 47.49
N ASP A 24 18.25 -20.92 47.64
CA ASP A 24 18.17 -19.79 46.72
C ASP A 24 18.75 -20.16 45.34
N GLU A 25 19.86 -20.90 45.30
CA GLU A 25 20.41 -21.42 44.05
C GLU A 25 19.45 -22.41 43.36
N LYS A 26 18.82 -23.31 44.13
CA LYS A 26 17.80 -24.24 43.62
C LYS A 26 16.59 -23.49 43.08
N LYS A 27 16.07 -22.49 43.80
CA LYS A 27 14.98 -21.61 43.35
C LYS A 27 15.35 -20.85 42.08
N ARG A 28 16.56 -20.27 42.01
CA ARG A 28 17.04 -19.56 40.82
C ARG A 28 17.13 -20.48 39.61
N ARG A 29 17.69 -21.68 39.77
CA ARG A 29 17.75 -22.70 38.68
C ARG A 29 16.35 -23.12 38.23
N GLN A 30 15.42 -23.31 39.16
CA GLN A 30 14.03 -23.68 38.84
C GLN A 30 13.29 -22.55 38.13
N GLN A 31 13.41 -21.30 38.59
CA GLN A 31 12.86 -20.12 37.93
C GLN A 31 13.45 -19.92 36.54
N GLN A 32 14.76 -20.12 36.37
CA GLN A 32 15.42 -20.01 35.06
C GLN A 32 14.92 -21.09 34.09
N LYS A 33 14.72 -22.33 34.56
CA LYS A 33 14.14 -23.41 33.75
C LYS A 33 12.70 -23.11 33.35
N GLN A 34 11.87 -22.66 34.30
CA GLN A 34 10.48 -22.27 34.03
C GLN A 34 10.39 -21.08 33.06
N ALA A 35 11.22 -20.05 33.23
CA ALA A 35 11.27 -18.91 32.34
C ALA A 35 11.72 -19.29 30.92
N LYS A 36 12.69 -20.21 30.79
CA LYS A 36 13.11 -20.74 29.49
C LYS A 36 11.97 -21.51 28.80
N GLN A 37 11.29 -22.38 29.55
CA GLN A 37 10.17 -23.17 29.03
C GLN A 37 8.98 -22.28 28.62
N ALA A 38 8.65 -21.26 29.42
CA ALA A 38 7.60 -20.29 29.09
C ALA A 38 7.91 -19.50 27.80
N LYS A 39 9.16 -19.01 27.65
CA LYS A 39 9.59 -18.31 26.43
C LYS A 39 9.56 -19.22 25.20
N GLU A 40 9.93 -20.49 25.35
CA GLU A 40 9.87 -21.48 24.27
C GLU A 40 8.44 -21.79 23.85
N GLN A 41 7.53 -21.95 24.81
CA GLN A 41 6.09 -22.13 24.55
C GLN A 41 5.47 -20.89 23.88
N GLU A 42 5.78 -19.69 24.35
CA GLU A 42 5.29 -18.43 23.76
C GLU A 42 5.78 -18.26 22.30
N MET A 43 7.07 -18.55 22.05
CA MET A 43 7.64 -18.53 20.70
C MET A 43 7.00 -19.57 19.78
N ALA A 44 6.75 -20.79 20.29
CA ALA A 44 6.10 -21.85 19.53
C ALA A 44 4.64 -21.49 19.21
N GLU A 45 3.89 -20.93 20.17
CA GLU A 45 2.51 -20.49 19.96
C GLU A 45 2.44 -19.33 18.96
N LYS A 46 3.35 -18.36 19.07
CA LYS A 46 3.45 -17.24 18.13
C LYS A 46 3.71 -17.72 16.70
N LYS A 47 4.66 -18.65 16.51
CA LYS A 47 4.92 -19.26 15.20
C LYS A 47 3.70 -20.00 14.64
N ARG A 48 2.96 -20.70 15.51
CA ARG A 48 1.75 -21.44 15.11
C ARG A 48 0.64 -20.50 14.64
N LYS A 49 0.40 -19.40 15.38
CA LYS A 49 -0.57 -18.36 14.99
C LYS A 49 -0.18 -17.66 13.69
N GLU A 50 1.10 -17.34 13.51
CA GLU A 50 1.61 -16.70 12.28
C GLU A 50 1.44 -17.60 11.05
N GLU A 51 1.73 -18.90 11.19
CA GLU A 51 1.54 -19.87 10.11
C GLU A 51 0.04 -20.08 9.77
N GLU A 52 -0.83 -20.15 10.78
CA GLU A 52 -2.28 -20.25 10.58
C GLU A 52 -2.85 -19.00 9.87
N GLU A 53 -2.41 -17.80 10.25
CA GLU A 53 -2.81 -16.56 9.59
C GLU A 53 -2.31 -16.53 8.12
N ARG A 54 -1.09 -17.00 7.89
CA ARG A 54 -0.52 -17.10 6.54
C ARG A 54 -1.30 -18.07 5.65
N GLN A 55 -1.66 -19.23 6.18
CA GLN A 55 -2.48 -20.23 5.47
C GLN A 55 -3.86 -19.68 5.13
N LYS A 56 -4.55 -19.07 6.11
CA LYS A 56 -5.86 -18.44 5.89
C LYS A 56 -5.79 -17.35 4.82
N ARG A 57 -4.75 -16.51 4.83
CA ARG A 57 -4.55 -15.46 3.82
C ARG A 57 -4.27 -16.03 2.43
N GLU A 58 -3.55 -17.15 2.35
CA GLU A 58 -3.29 -17.83 1.07
C GLU A 58 -4.56 -18.48 0.50
N GLU A 59 -5.36 -19.14 1.33
CA GLU A 59 -6.65 -19.72 0.95
C GLU A 59 -7.63 -18.64 0.46
N GLU A 60 -7.76 -17.53 1.18
CA GLU A 60 -8.59 -16.41 0.77
C GLU A 60 -8.15 -15.84 -0.59
N ARG A 61 -6.83 -15.74 -0.82
CA ARG A 61 -6.28 -15.31 -2.11
C ARG A 61 -6.62 -16.30 -3.22
N LYS A 62 -6.47 -17.60 -2.98
CA LYS A 62 -6.82 -18.67 -3.93
C LYS A 62 -8.32 -18.66 -4.27
N GLN A 63 -9.19 -18.48 -3.26
CA GLN A 63 -10.63 -18.35 -3.44
C GLN A 63 -10.99 -17.12 -4.29
N LYS A 64 -10.45 -15.94 -3.96
CA LYS A 64 -10.67 -14.71 -4.73
C LYS A 64 -10.19 -14.84 -6.18
N GLU A 65 -9.04 -15.48 -6.40
CA GLU A 65 -8.52 -15.71 -7.75
C GLU A 65 -9.40 -16.69 -8.54
N SER A 66 -9.88 -17.76 -7.90
CA SER A 66 -10.82 -18.72 -8.49
C SER A 66 -12.13 -18.04 -8.91
N MET A 67 -12.71 -17.21 -8.03
CA MET A 67 -13.93 -16.44 -8.34
C MET A 67 -13.73 -15.45 -9.49
N LYS A 68 -12.59 -14.74 -9.52
CA LYS A 68 -12.25 -13.86 -10.65
C LYS A 68 -12.11 -14.63 -11.96
N LYS A 69 -11.51 -15.83 -11.94
CA LYS A 69 -11.40 -16.69 -13.13
C LYS A 69 -12.78 -17.14 -13.62
N LYS A 70 -13.68 -17.54 -12.72
CA LYS A 70 -15.07 -17.87 -13.07
C LYS A 70 -15.80 -16.68 -13.68
N THR A 71 -15.72 -15.50 -13.05
CA THR A 71 -16.35 -14.27 -13.53
C THR A 71 -15.88 -13.90 -14.94
N LYS A 72 -14.56 -13.94 -15.19
CA LYS A 72 -14.01 -13.68 -16.53
C LYS A 72 -14.48 -14.68 -17.57
N LYS A 73 -14.67 -15.96 -17.21
CA LYS A 73 -15.20 -16.97 -18.13
C LYS A 73 -16.65 -16.67 -18.50
N GLU A 74 -17.50 -16.36 -17.52
CA GLU A 74 -18.90 -16.04 -17.78
C GLU A 74 -19.08 -14.73 -18.55
N ILE A 75 -18.28 -13.71 -18.27
CA ILE A 75 -18.26 -12.46 -19.05
C ILE A 75 -17.93 -12.74 -20.52
N LYS A 76 -16.89 -13.54 -20.79
CA LYS A 76 -16.54 -13.90 -22.18
C LYS A 76 -17.66 -14.62 -22.92
N ILE A 77 -18.40 -15.48 -22.21
CA ILE A 77 -19.54 -16.17 -22.82
C ILE A 77 -20.66 -15.18 -23.13
N LEU A 78 -20.95 -14.22 -22.23
CA LEU A 78 -21.91 -13.15 -22.50
C LEU A 78 -21.47 -12.22 -23.63
N GLU A 79 -20.21 -11.80 -23.68
CA GLU A 79 -19.65 -10.98 -24.75
C GLU A 79 -19.86 -11.65 -26.11
N THR A 80 -19.54 -12.95 -26.19
CA THR A 80 -19.78 -13.75 -27.39
C THR A 80 -21.27 -13.82 -27.76
N LEU A 81 -22.16 -13.97 -26.77
CA LEU A 81 -23.61 -13.99 -26.98
C LEU A 81 -24.10 -12.64 -27.53
N TRP A 82 -23.68 -11.53 -26.94
CA TRP A 82 -24.05 -10.20 -27.40
C TRP A 82 -23.52 -9.90 -28.80
N GLU A 83 -22.29 -10.27 -29.12
CA GLU A 83 -21.73 -10.14 -30.47
C GLU A 83 -22.55 -10.92 -31.50
N ASN A 84 -22.90 -12.18 -31.20
CA ASN A 84 -23.71 -13.03 -32.07
C ASN A 84 -25.12 -12.46 -32.33
N GLU A 85 -25.72 -11.81 -31.34
CA GLU A 85 -27.04 -11.17 -31.45
C GLU A 85 -26.95 -9.72 -31.98
N ASN A 86 -25.77 -9.28 -32.41
CA ASN A 86 -25.45 -7.92 -32.85
C ASN A 86 -25.86 -6.86 -31.81
N TYR A 87 -25.60 -7.14 -30.54
CA TYR A 87 -25.98 -6.33 -29.37
C TYR A 87 -27.46 -5.94 -29.38
N PHE A 88 -28.33 -6.74 -30.00
CA PHE A 88 -29.77 -6.48 -30.13
C PHE A 88 -30.14 -5.13 -30.79
N ALA A 89 -29.24 -4.57 -31.60
CA ALA A 89 -29.42 -3.30 -32.29
C ALA A 89 -28.91 -3.36 -33.72
N ASP A 90 -29.78 -2.99 -34.67
CA ASP A 90 -29.40 -2.92 -36.09
C ASP A 90 -28.93 -1.51 -36.47
N ASP A 91 -29.34 -0.48 -35.71
CA ASP A 91 -28.84 0.89 -35.83
C ASP A 91 -27.48 1.08 -35.13
N PRO A 92 -26.47 1.68 -35.79
CA PRO A 92 -25.15 1.88 -35.20
C PRO A 92 -25.12 2.73 -33.91
N SER A 93 -26.00 3.73 -33.78
CA SER A 93 -26.04 4.59 -32.59
C SER A 93 -26.59 3.82 -31.40
N ILE A 94 -27.69 3.09 -31.59
CA ILE A 94 -28.29 2.24 -30.55
C ILE A 94 -27.33 1.11 -30.15
N LYS A 95 -26.60 0.55 -31.11
CA LYS A 95 -25.57 -0.47 -30.85
C LYS A 95 -24.49 0.04 -29.89
N ILE A 96 -23.99 1.25 -30.10
CA ILE A 96 -22.98 1.86 -29.21
C ILE A 96 -23.54 2.06 -27.80
N GLU A 97 -24.81 2.47 -27.67
CA GLU A 97 -25.46 2.62 -26.37
C GLU A 97 -25.60 1.26 -25.65
N HIS A 98 -26.06 0.23 -26.35
CA HIS A 98 -26.15 -1.12 -25.82
C HIS A 98 -24.77 -1.67 -25.40
N MET A 99 -23.71 -1.41 -26.17
CA MET A 99 -22.35 -1.79 -25.81
C MET A 99 -21.89 -1.13 -24.49
N LYS A 100 -22.22 0.15 -24.28
CA LYS A 100 -21.90 0.85 -23.01
C LYS A 100 -22.65 0.24 -21.83
N GLU A 101 -23.90 -0.16 -22.03
CA GLU A 101 -24.70 -0.81 -20.98
C GLU A 101 -24.22 -2.25 -20.70
N CYS A 102 -23.79 -3.00 -21.71
CA CYS A 102 -23.09 -4.28 -21.54
C CYS A 102 -21.82 -4.12 -20.70
N ASP A 103 -20.98 -3.13 -21.02
CA ASP A 103 -19.77 -2.79 -20.26
C ASP A 103 -20.08 -2.42 -18.80
N LYS A 104 -21.17 -1.68 -18.58
CA LYS A 104 -21.63 -1.33 -17.23
C LYS A 104 -22.08 -2.60 -16.48
N MET A 105 -22.84 -3.47 -17.13
CA MET A 105 -23.35 -4.71 -16.54
C MET A 105 -22.21 -5.65 -16.14
N THR A 106 -21.20 -5.87 -17.00
CA THR A 106 -20.05 -6.74 -16.68
C THR A 106 -19.19 -6.22 -15.54
N LYS A 107 -19.19 -4.90 -15.29
CA LYS A 107 -18.41 -4.27 -14.20
C LYS A 107 -19.15 -4.25 -12.88
N LEU A 108 -20.48 -4.16 -12.89
CA LEU A 108 -21.29 -3.97 -11.68
C LEU A 108 -21.92 -5.26 -11.16
N TYR A 109 -22.22 -6.22 -12.03
CA TYR A 109 -22.88 -7.45 -11.63
C TYR A 109 -21.91 -8.42 -10.94
N SER A 110 -22.42 -9.12 -9.93
CA SER A 110 -21.72 -10.25 -9.32
C SER A 110 -21.66 -11.45 -10.26
N LEU A 111 -20.80 -12.43 -9.96
CA LEU A 111 -20.74 -13.69 -10.71
C LEU A 111 -22.13 -14.35 -10.84
N GLU A 112 -22.86 -14.44 -9.73
CA GLU A 112 -24.20 -15.04 -9.69
C GLU A 112 -25.17 -14.30 -10.61
N GLN A 113 -25.17 -12.97 -10.59
CA GLN A 113 -26.05 -12.15 -11.43
C GLN A 113 -25.71 -12.29 -12.92
N ILE A 114 -24.42 -12.35 -13.26
CA ILE A 114 -23.94 -12.59 -14.64
C ILE A 114 -24.41 -13.97 -15.13
N MET A 115 -24.26 -15.01 -14.31
CA MET A 115 -24.67 -16.37 -14.64
C MET A 115 -26.19 -16.48 -14.79
N GLU A 116 -26.95 -15.88 -13.87
CA GLU A 116 -28.41 -15.87 -13.91
C GLU A 116 -28.92 -15.13 -15.15
N PHE A 117 -28.37 -13.95 -15.44
CA PHE A 117 -28.74 -13.17 -16.62
C PHE A 117 -28.46 -13.95 -17.92
N ARG A 118 -27.27 -14.55 -18.04
CA ARG A 118 -26.91 -15.39 -19.18
C ARG A 118 -27.89 -16.55 -19.34
N LYS A 119 -28.17 -17.29 -18.27
CA LYS A 119 -29.08 -18.44 -18.30
C LYS A 119 -30.48 -18.04 -18.74
N HIS A 120 -30.98 -16.89 -18.28
CA HIS A 120 -32.27 -16.36 -18.73
C HIS A 120 -32.24 -15.99 -20.21
N LEU A 121 -31.18 -15.32 -20.70
CA LEU A 121 -31.04 -15.03 -22.13
C LEU A 121 -31.00 -16.31 -22.99
N GLU A 122 -30.31 -17.35 -22.53
CA GLU A 122 -30.24 -18.65 -23.22
C GLU A 122 -31.56 -19.42 -23.17
N SER A 123 -32.45 -19.14 -22.21
CA SER A 123 -33.77 -19.76 -22.11
C SER A 123 -34.75 -19.28 -23.20
N PHE A 124 -34.50 -18.11 -23.78
CA PHE A 124 -35.30 -17.57 -24.88
C PHE A 124 -34.75 -18.03 -26.23
N THR A 125 -35.64 -18.49 -27.11
CA THR A 125 -35.29 -18.87 -28.48
C THR A 125 -35.38 -17.68 -29.44
N GLU A 126 -36.38 -16.82 -29.26
CA GLU A 126 -36.62 -15.66 -30.12
C GLU A 126 -35.68 -14.49 -29.80
N ARG A 127 -35.06 -13.92 -30.83
CA ARG A 127 -34.19 -12.73 -30.71
C ARG A 127 -34.91 -11.55 -30.05
N GLU A 128 -36.19 -11.35 -30.35
CA GLU A 128 -36.97 -10.25 -29.76
C GLU A 128 -37.27 -10.49 -28.27
N ALA A 129 -37.50 -11.74 -27.86
CA ALA A 129 -37.65 -12.08 -26.44
C ALA A 129 -36.35 -11.86 -25.65
N LYS A 130 -35.20 -12.26 -26.23
CA LYS A 130 -33.87 -11.95 -25.66
C LYS A 130 -33.63 -10.45 -25.54
N LYS A 131 -33.96 -9.68 -26.59
CA LYS A 131 -33.85 -8.22 -26.61
C LYS A 131 -34.70 -7.57 -25.52
N ARG A 132 -35.97 -7.97 -25.37
CA ARG A 132 -36.85 -7.47 -24.30
C ARG A 132 -36.26 -7.74 -22.92
N HIS A 133 -35.76 -8.95 -22.68
CA HIS A 133 -35.13 -9.30 -21.41
C HIS A 133 -33.84 -8.50 -21.16
N PHE A 134 -33.00 -8.32 -22.19
CA PHE A 134 -31.80 -7.50 -22.13
C PHE A 134 -32.11 -6.05 -21.71
N LEU A 135 -33.09 -5.41 -22.37
CA LEU A 135 -33.49 -4.04 -22.04
C LEU A 135 -34.10 -3.92 -20.65
N MET A 136 -34.93 -4.89 -20.24
CA MET A 136 -35.50 -4.95 -18.90
C MET A 136 -34.41 -5.03 -17.82
N GLU A 137 -33.37 -5.85 -18.05
CA GLU A 137 -32.27 -5.98 -17.09
C GLU A 137 -31.40 -4.70 -17.04
N ILE A 138 -31.22 -4.00 -18.17
CA ILE A 138 -30.57 -2.68 -18.20
C ILE A 138 -31.37 -1.65 -17.39
N GLU A 139 -32.69 -1.58 -17.58
CA GLU A 139 -33.54 -0.65 -16.86
C GLU A 139 -33.49 -0.92 -15.34
N LYS A 140 -33.59 -2.19 -14.95
CA LYS A 140 -33.46 -2.63 -13.56
C LYS A 140 -32.11 -2.26 -12.95
N MET A 141 -31.00 -2.47 -13.69
CA MET A 141 -29.66 -2.08 -13.27
C MET A 141 -29.55 -0.56 -13.06
N ASN A 142 -29.99 0.22 -14.04
CA ASN A 142 -29.90 1.69 -13.99
C ASN A 142 -30.79 2.28 -12.89
N LYS A 143 -31.99 1.72 -12.68
CA LYS A 143 -32.86 2.10 -11.56
C LYS A 143 -32.20 1.83 -10.21
N LYS A 144 -31.59 0.66 -10.03
CA LYS A 144 -30.87 0.32 -8.80
C LYS A 144 -29.69 1.27 -8.53
N LEU A 145 -28.93 1.63 -9.57
CA LEU A 145 -27.85 2.61 -9.47
C LEU A 145 -28.35 3.99 -9.03
N GLU A 146 -29.47 4.44 -9.59
CA GLU A 146 -30.06 5.73 -9.24
C GLU A 146 -30.61 5.71 -7.80
N GLU A 147 -31.23 4.61 -7.37
CA GLU A 147 -31.67 4.42 -5.99
C GLU A 147 -30.48 4.45 -5.01
N GLU A 148 -29.39 3.75 -5.31
CA GLU A 148 -28.16 3.77 -4.49
C GLU A 148 -27.54 5.18 -4.44
N ARG A 149 -27.52 5.91 -5.57
CA ARG A 149 -27.08 7.30 -5.63
C ARG A 149 -27.92 8.21 -4.75
N LEU A 150 -29.24 8.07 -4.78
CA LEU A 150 -30.17 8.83 -3.96
C LEU A 150 -30.05 8.48 -2.48
N GLU A 151 -29.83 7.21 -2.15
CA GLU A 151 -29.67 6.75 -0.77
C GLU A 151 -28.34 7.22 -0.16
N LEU A 152 -27.25 7.19 -0.93
CA LEU A 152 -25.99 7.83 -0.56
C LEU A 152 -26.15 9.34 -0.32
N ALA A 153 -26.95 10.02 -1.15
CA ALA A 153 -27.26 11.45 -0.97
C ALA A 153 -28.09 11.70 0.30
N LYS A 154 -29.08 10.83 0.60
CA LYS A 154 -29.92 10.92 1.81
C LYS A 154 -29.17 10.59 3.09
N ASN A 155 -28.31 9.56 3.09
CA ASN A 155 -27.49 9.20 4.25
C ASN A 155 -26.44 10.27 4.58
N SER A 156 -25.96 10.97 3.55
CA SER A 156 -25.11 12.17 3.72
C SER A 156 -25.88 13.33 4.39
N ALA A 157 -27.21 13.41 4.19
CA ALA A 157 -28.07 14.40 4.84
C ALA A 157 -28.52 13.99 6.27
N ALA A 158 -28.81 12.71 6.50
CA ALA A 158 -29.33 12.20 7.78
C ALA A 158 -28.30 12.17 8.93
N THR A 159 -27.00 12.13 8.62
CA THR A 159 -25.92 12.16 9.64
C THR A 159 -25.74 13.55 10.30
N SER A 160 -26.60 14.53 9.97
CA SER A 160 -26.53 15.92 10.47
C SER A 160 -27.62 16.29 11.49
N GLY A 161 -28.43 15.34 11.97
CA GLY A 161 -29.65 15.66 12.73
C GLY A 161 -29.76 15.02 14.11
N THR A 162 -29.01 15.50 15.11
CA THR A 162 -29.41 15.51 16.54
C THR A 162 -28.63 16.60 17.29
N GLY A 163 -29.30 17.68 17.72
CA GLY A 163 -28.81 18.55 18.81
C GLY A 163 -28.92 20.08 18.64
N SER A 164 -30.10 20.61 18.96
CA SER A 164 -30.39 21.94 19.58
C SER A 164 -30.05 23.27 18.87
N ASN A 165 -31.12 24.01 18.58
CA ASN A 165 -31.26 25.46 18.38
C ASN A 165 -30.12 26.34 18.91
N THR A 166 -29.43 27.02 17.98
CA THR A 166 -29.14 28.47 18.03
C THR A 166 -28.76 28.93 16.63
N SER A 167 -29.36 30.04 16.22
CA SER A 167 -29.21 30.80 14.97
C SER A 167 -27.90 30.63 14.19
N ASN A 168 -28.08 30.22 12.93
CA ASN A 168 -27.46 30.80 11.73
C ASN A 168 -25.92 30.67 11.58
N THR A 169 -25.40 29.46 11.34
CA THR A 169 -24.31 29.25 10.36
C THR A 169 -24.26 27.78 9.93
N THR A 170 -24.62 27.50 8.68
CA THR A 170 -24.77 26.15 8.09
C THR A 170 -23.44 25.40 7.99
N SER A 171 -23.26 24.38 8.84
CA SER A 171 -22.19 23.37 8.74
C SER A 171 -22.61 22.24 7.81
N THR A 172 -22.55 22.48 6.51
CA THR A 172 -22.44 21.43 5.50
C THR A 172 -21.07 20.78 5.64
N LYS A 173 -20.96 19.45 5.82
CA LYS A 173 -19.73 18.74 5.41
C LYS A 173 -19.67 18.84 3.88
N LYS A 174 -19.09 19.93 3.38
CA LYS A 174 -19.11 20.32 1.96
C LYS A 174 -18.44 19.25 1.12
N HIS A 175 -19.17 18.74 0.14
CA HIS A 175 -18.66 17.87 -0.91
C HIS A 175 -17.42 18.54 -1.55
N TRP A 176 -16.31 17.81 -1.65
CA TRP A 176 -15.09 18.26 -2.32
C TRP A 176 -15.03 17.58 -3.67
N SER A 177 -15.32 18.33 -4.73
CA SER A 177 -15.15 17.83 -6.10
C SER A 177 -13.67 17.59 -6.39
N TYR A 178 -13.37 16.81 -7.43
CA TYR A 178 -11.99 16.59 -7.87
C TYR A 178 -11.26 17.90 -8.18
N ASP A 179 -11.94 18.84 -8.85
CA ASP A 179 -11.37 20.14 -9.22
C ASP A 179 -11.10 21.01 -7.99
N ASP A 180 -12.00 21.00 -6.99
CA ASP A 180 -11.80 21.70 -5.72
C ASP A 180 -10.58 21.17 -4.95
N VAL A 181 -10.38 19.85 -4.99
CA VAL A 181 -9.21 19.21 -4.39
C VAL A 181 -7.92 19.62 -5.12
N GLN A 182 -7.94 19.70 -6.45
CA GLN A 182 -6.78 20.18 -7.23
C GLN A 182 -6.47 21.67 -6.95
N LEU A 183 -7.51 22.51 -6.86
CA LEU A 183 -7.36 23.92 -6.48
C LEU A 183 -6.77 24.07 -5.07
N LEU A 184 -7.21 23.24 -4.11
CA LEU A 184 -6.64 23.20 -2.77
C LEU A 184 -5.17 22.80 -2.77
N ILE A 185 -4.79 21.74 -3.49
CA ILE A 185 -3.40 21.29 -3.60
C ILE A 185 -2.52 22.41 -4.20
N LYS A 186 -3.00 23.09 -5.23
CA LYS A 186 -2.31 24.21 -5.87
C LYS A 186 -2.16 25.39 -4.91
N ALA A 187 -3.23 25.78 -4.22
CA ALA A 187 -3.23 26.90 -3.28
C ALA A 187 -2.31 26.64 -2.07
N VAL A 188 -2.27 25.42 -1.54
CA VAL A 188 -1.37 25.02 -0.45
C VAL A 188 0.10 25.15 -0.86
N LYS A 189 0.44 24.89 -2.13
CA LYS A 189 1.79 25.11 -2.70
C LYS A 189 2.11 26.59 -2.91
N LEU A 190 1.14 27.37 -3.41
CA LEU A 190 1.30 28.81 -3.65
C LEU A 190 1.46 29.60 -2.35
N PHE A 191 0.80 29.16 -1.27
CA PHE A 191 0.87 29.79 0.05
C PHE A 191 1.48 28.81 1.06
N PRO A 192 2.82 28.80 1.28
CA PRO A 192 3.49 27.87 2.19
C PRO A 192 3.27 28.19 3.68
N ALA A 193 3.68 27.26 4.54
CA ALA A 193 3.58 27.40 6.00
C ALA A 193 4.44 28.57 6.52
N GLY A 194 3.88 29.38 7.42
CA GLY A 194 4.51 30.60 7.94
C GLY A 194 3.80 31.90 7.55
N THR A 195 2.88 31.85 6.58
CA THR A 195 2.08 33.01 6.17
C THR A 195 0.94 33.26 7.17
N PRO A 196 0.77 34.48 7.73
CA PRO A 196 -0.37 34.80 8.59
C PRO A 196 -1.69 34.67 7.81
N ASN A 197 -2.73 34.15 8.46
CA ASN A 197 -4.06 33.92 7.85
C ASN A 197 -4.05 33.04 6.58
N ARG A 198 -3.04 32.18 6.43
CA ARG A 198 -2.87 31.25 5.28
C ARG A 198 -4.18 30.58 4.85
N TRP A 199 -4.91 30.01 5.79
CA TRP A 199 -6.12 29.23 5.48
C TRP A 199 -7.28 30.10 4.99
N THR A 200 -7.35 31.36 5.42
CA THR A 200 -8.30 32.35 4.91
C THR A 200 -7.98 32.73 3.47
N VAL A 201 -6.71 32.95 3.16
CA VAL A 201 -6.25 33.27 1.79
C VAL A 201 -6.52 32.09 0.84
N ILE A 202 -6.21 30.87 1.28
CA ILE A 202 -6.48 29.65 0.50
C ILE A 202 -7.99 29.46 0.28
N ALA A 203 -8.83 29.72 1.28
CA ALA A 203 -10.28 29.65 1.13
C ALA A 203 -10.81 30.64 0.09
N ASN A 204 -10.35 31.90 0.13
CA ASN A 204 -10.74 32.90 -0.86
C ASN A 204 -10.26 32.51 -2.27
N TYR A 205 -9.04 32.00 -2.41
CA TYR A 205 -8.52 31.54 -3.70
C TYR A 205 -9.35 30.40 -4.29
N ILE A 206 -9.77 29.43 -3.48
CA ILE A 206 -10.60 28.32 -3.95
C ILE A 206 -11.98 28.82 -4.33
N ASN A 207 -12.60 29.69 -3.54
CA ASN A 207 -13.93 30.25 -3.82
C ASN A 207 -13.97 31.13 -5.08
N ASP A 208 -12.87 31.81 -5.41
CA ASP A 208 -12.76 32.62 -6.62
C ASP A 208 -12.58 31.78 -7.90
N LYS A 209 -11.97 30.59 -7.77
CA LYS A 209 -11.56 29.74 -8.90
C LYS A 209 -12.41 28.48 -9.07
N THR A 210 -13.33 28.22 -8.17
CA THR A 210 -14.21 27.06 -8.24
C THR A 210 -15.47 27.38 -9.05
N ASP A 211 -15.88 26.45 -9.89
CA ASP A 211 -17.21 26.46 -10.52
C ASP A 211 -18.28 25.85 -9.60
N SER A 212 -17.88 25.35 -8.41
CA SER A 212 -18.82 24.84 -7.42
C SER A 212 -19.56 26.01 -6.76
N ASN A 213 -20.89 25.90 -6.66
CA ASN A 213 -21.71 26.90 -5.97
C ASN A 213 -21.61 26.77 -4.42
N VAL A 214 -20.43 26.39 -3.93
CA VAL A 214 -20.17 26.00 -2.54
C VAL A 214 -19.06 26.88 -1.98
N VAL A 215 -19.43 27.87 -1.17
CA VAL A 215 -18.49 28.77 -0.50
C VAL A 215 -17.79 28.04 0.64
N ARG A 216 -16.46 27.92 0.63
CA ARG A 216 -15.64 27.26 1.66
C ARG A 216 -14.96 28.27 2.56
N ASN A 217 -14.87 27.99 3.85
CA ASN A 217 -14.18 28.86 4.82
C ASN A 217 -12.79 28.27 5.21
N HIS A 218 -12.02 29.05 5.97
CA HIS A 218 -10.66 28.66 6.39
C HIS A 218 -10.63 27.35 7.21
N ARG A 219 -11.70 27.00 7.91
CA ARG A 219 -11.80 25.73 8.68
C ARG A 219 -12.00 24.55 7.74
N ASP A 220 -12.91 24.67 6.77
CA ASP A 220 -13.21 23.63 5.78
C ASP A 220 -11.95 23.23 4.99
N VAL A 221 -11.18 24.24 4.58
CA VAL A 221 -9.94 24.10 3.81
C VAL A 221 -8.82 23.46 4.65
N LEU A 222 -8.68 23.88 5.91
CA LEU A 222 -7.69 23.32 6.84
C LEU A 222 -7.99 21.84 7.13
N GLU A 223 -9.25 21.51 7.38
CA GLU A 223 -9.67 20.13 7.65
C GLU A 223 -9.39 19.22 6.44
N LYS A 224 -9.77 19.66 5.23
CA LYS A 224 -9.51 18.89 4.02
C LYS A 224 -8.02 18.73 3.74
N ALA A 225 -7.21 19.77 3.97
CA ALA A 225 -5.77 19.69 3.81
C ALA A 225 -5.13 18.67 4.78
N LYS A 226 -5.62 18.60 6.04
CA LYS A 226 -5.17 17.59 7.02
C LYS A 226 -5.60 16.17 6.63
N GLU A 227 -6.80 16.01 6.09
CA GLU A 227 -7.29 14.71 5.59
C GLU A 227 -6.44 14.20 4.43
N LEU A 228 -6.15 15.06 3.44
CA LEU A 228 -5.30 14.72 2.30
C LEU A 228 -3.87 14.37 2.71
N GLN A 229 -3.33 15.06 3.72
CA GLN A 229 -2.00 14.74 4.26
C GLN A 229 -1.99 13.34 4.90
N LYS A 230 -2.98 13.01 5.74
CA LYS A 230 -3.08 11.69 6.38
C LYS A 230 -3.29 10.56 5.37
N SER A 231 -4.13 10.78 4.36
CA SER A 231 -4.39 9.77 3.31
C SER A 231 -3.14 9.49 2.48
N ASN A 232 -2.33 10.53 2.17
CA ASN A 232 -1.08 10.38 1.45
C ASN A 232 -0.01 9.65 2.29
N GLU A 233 0.10 9.95 3.60
CA GLU A 233 0.98 9.24 4.53
C GLU A 233 0.59 7.75 4.64
N GLN A 234 -0.69 7.44 4.82
CA GLN A 234 -1.18 6.05 4.85
C GLN A 234 -0.95 5.30 3.53
N GLN A 235 -1.09 5.98 2.38
CA GLN A 235 -0.84 5.37 1.08
C GLN A 235 0.66 5.15 0.81
N GLN A 236 1.54 5.99 1.38
CA GLN A 236 2.98 5.77 1.35
C GLN A 236 3.37 4.60 2.26
N ASP A 237 2.85 4.54 3.48
CA ASP A 237 3.12 3.43 4.41
C ASP A 237 2.68 2.09 3.83
N LEU A 238 1.51 2.02 3.19
CA LEU A 238 1.03 0.81 2.51
C LEU A 238 1.90 0.42 1.30
N LYS A 239 2.42 1.40 0.56
CA LYS A 239 3.35 1.15 -0.56
C LYS A 239 4.73 0.70 -0.07
N GLU A 240 5.24 1.28 1.01
CA GLU A 240 6.49 0.86 1.64
C GLU A 240 6.37 -0.54 2.26
N GLU A 241 5.25 -0.86 2.88
CA GLU A 241 4.98 -2.19 3.45
C GLU A 241 4.80 -3.24 2.35
N ALA A 242 4.12 -2.90 1.25
CA ALA A 242 4.02 -3.77 0.08
C ALA A 242 5.40 -4.02 -0.58
N ASN A 243 6.23 -2.98 -0.68
CA ASN A 243 7.58 -3.09 -1.22
C ASN A 243 8.52 -3.87 -0.29
N LYS A 244 8.45 -3.67 1.04
CA LYS A 244 9.22 -4.45 2.02
C LYS A 244 8.84 -5.93 1.99
N ASN A 245 7.55 -6.24 1.85
CA ASN A 245 7.08 -7.61 1.76
C ASN A 245 7.41 -8.27 0.42
N ALA A 246 7.46 -7.50 -0.68
CA ALA A 246 7.99 -7.96 -1.96
C ALA A 246 9.50 -8.23 -1.89
N PHE A 247 10.27 -7.35 -1.23
CA PHE A 247 11.71 -7.48 -1.06
C PHE A 247 12.09 -8.69 -0.19
N LYS A 248 11.43 -8.89 0.96
CA LYS A 248 11.60 -10.08 1.79
C LYS A 248 11.29 -11.38 1.04
N LYS A 249 10.28 -11.36 0.16
CA LYS A 249 9.91 -12.52 -0.65
C LYS A 249 10.95 -12.85 -1.72
N LEU A 250 11.65 -11.84 -2.26
CA LEU A 250 12.80 -11.99 -3.16
C LEU A 250 14.06 -12.48 -2.43
N GLU A 251 14.32 -11.96 -1.22
CA GLU A 251 15.49 -12.34 -0.40
C GLU A 251 15.43 -13.80 0.05
N ILE A 252 14.24 -14.29 0.43
CA ILE A 252 14.01 -15.71 0.75
C ILE A 252 14.29 -16.60 -0.47
N HIS A 253 13.87 -16.18 -1.67
CA HIS A 253 14.12 -16.92 -2.92
C HIS A 253 15.60 -16.91 -3.34
N ALA A 254 16.35 -15.86 -3.00
CA ALA A 254 17.79 -15.76 -3.27
C ALA A 254 18.62 -16.67 -2.34
N THR A 255 18.21 -16.84 -1.08
CA THR A 255 18.92 -17.72 -0.11
C THR A 255 18.67 -19.22 -0.29
N GLN A 256 17.61 -19.62 -1.01
CA GLN A 256 17.28 -21.03 -1.25
C GLN A 256 17.97 -21.65 -2.48
N ASN A 257 18.67 -20.87 -3.30
CA ASN A 257 19.30 -21.34 -4.54
C ASN A 257 20.84 -21.49 -4.49
N VAL A 258 21.46 -21.46 -3.31
CA VAL A 258 22.92 -21.73 -3.17
C VAL A 258 23.14 -23.13 -2.60
N ASN A 259 22.88 -24.16 -3.41
CA ASN A 259 23.49 -25.48 -3.26
C ASN A 259 23.23 -26.34 -4.50
N VAL A 260 23.93 -26.05 -5.60
CA VAL A 260 24.51 -27.04 -6.54
C VAL A 260 25.61 -26.32 -7.32
N ALA A 261 26.85 -26.81 -7.23
CA ALA A 261 27.95 -26.47 -8.10
C ALA A 261 28.10 -27.55 -9.18
N GLN A 262 28.23 -27.19 -10.47
CA GLN A 262 29.36 -27.58 -11.33
C GLN A 262 29.22 -27.09 -12.78
N GLU A 263 30.30 -26.46 -13.25
CA GLU A 263 30.95 -26.50 -14.58
C GLU A 263 30.13 -26.27 -15.87
N SER A 264 30.40 -25.13 -16.52
CA SER A 264 31.01 -25.08 -17.87
C SER A 264 31.37 -23.64 -18.29
N ALA A 265 32.40 -23.54 -19.13
CA ALA A 265 33.18 -22.36 -19.49
C ALA A 265 32.42 -21.30 -20.36
N PRO A 266 32.93 -20.06 -20.47
CA PRO A 266 32.18 -18.91 -20.95
C PRO A 266 32.23 -18.76 -22.47
N SER A 267 31.09 -18.47 -23.09
CA SER A 267 31.05 -17.95 -24.46
C SER A 267 30.76 -16.45 -24.41
N GLN A 268 31.73 -15.66 -24.84
CA GLN A 268 31.57 -14.22 -25.08
C GLN A 268 30.82 -14.01 -26.40
N ARG A 269 29.83 -13.11 -26.38
CA ARG A 269 29.40 -12.37 -27.57
C ARG A 269 29.07 -10.93 -27.17
N TYR A 270 29.69 -10.00 -27.89
CA TYR A 270 29.69 -8.55 -27.69
C TYR A 270 28.53 -7.86 -28.44
N ASP A 271 28.16 -6.67 -27.93
CA ASP A 271 27.31 -5.56 -28.45
C ASP A 271 25.78 -5.81 -28.62
N ALA A 272 24.87 -5.29 -27.77
CA ALA A 272 24.42 -3.90 -27.46
C ALA A 272 23.28 -3.39 -28.39
N PRO A 273 22.35 -2.48 -27.97
CA PRO A 273 22.09 -1.91 -26.65
C PRO A 273 20.60 -2.02 -26.19
N SER A 274 20.36 -2.43 -24.95
CA SER A 274 19.10 -2.14 -24.24
C SER A 274 19.41 -1.26 -23.03
N SER A 275 19.69 0.01 -23.29
CA SER A 275 19.61 1.04 -22.26
C SER A 275 18.13 1.25 -21.91
N ILE A 276 17.76 0.93 -20.67
CA ILE A 276 16.67 1.46 -19.83
C ILE A 276 16.21 0.30 -18.93
N LEU A 277 16.61 0.37 -17.64
CA LEU A 277 16.16 -0.44 -16.48
C LEU A 277 17.09 -1.51 -15.88
N GLU A 278 18.40 -1.44 -16.05
CA GLU A 278 19.31 -2.19 -15.17
C GLU A 278 19.84 -1.27 -14.06
N VAL A 279 19.27 -1.42 -12.86
CA VAL A 279 19.83 -0.89 -11.61
C VAL A 279 20.96 -1.83 -11.23
N ASN A 280 22.20 -1.36 -11.27
CA ASN A 280 23.35 -2.18 -10.92
C ASN A 280 23.42 -2.32 -9.38
N ASP A 281 23.07 -3.49 -8.85
CA ASP A 281 23.09 -3.79 -7.42
C ASP A 281 24.50 -4.14 -6.88
N SER A 282 25.56 -3.97 -7.69
CA SER A 282 26.95 -4.16 -7.22
C SER A 282 27.30 -3.16 -6.12
N PRO A 283 28.08 -3.56 -5.09
CA PRO A 283 28.54 -2.66 -4.03
C PRO A 283 29.29 -1.44 -4.61
N TRP A 284 29.07 -0.26 -4.04
CA TRP A 284 29.80 0.96 -4.44
C TRP A 284 31.27 0.85 -4.06
N THR A 285 32.16 0.97 -5.04
CA THR A 285 33.60 1.01 -4.80
C THR A 285 34.02 2.40 -4.30
N ASN A 286 35.22 2.50 -3.73
CA ASN A 286 35.76 3.78 -3.27
C ASN A 286 35.96 4.78 -4.42
N GLU A 287 36.35 4.28 -5.60
CA GLU A 287 36.57 5.09 -6.79
C GLU A 287 35.25 5.64 -7.35
N GLU A 288 34.21 4.79 -7.48
CA GLU A 288 32.86 5.22 -7.88
C GLU A 288 32.29 6.26 -6.91
N GLN A 289 32.50 6.07 -5.60
CA GLN A 289 32.05 7.00 -4.58
C GLN A 289 32.76 8.36 -4.70
N GLN A 290 34.07 8.37 -4.98
CA GLN A 290 34.82 9.62 -5.20
C GLN A 290 34.33 10.35 -6.45
N LEU A 291 34.08 9.63 -7.54
CA LEU A 291 33.53 10.21 -8.78
C LEU A 291 32.13 10.80 -8.54
N LEU A 292 31.27 10.11 -7.78
CA LEU A 292 29.94 10.62 -7.42
C LEU A 292 30.04 11.93 -6.62
N GLU A 293 30.93 11.98 -5.62
CA GLU A 293 31.12 13.16 -4.79
C GLU A 293 31.71 14.33 -5.59
N GLN A 294 32.65 14.06 -6.50
CA GLN A 294 33.21 15.07 -7.39
C GLN A 294 32.15 15.60 -8.36
N ALA A 295 31.42 14.72 -9.05
CA ALA A 295 30.36 15.09 -9.97
C ALA A 295 29.25 15.89 -9.29
N MET A 296 28.90 15.56 -8.04
CA MET A 296 27.93 16.32 -7.26
C MET A 296 28.40 17.73 -6.85
N LYS A 297 29.72 17.95 -6.71
CA LYS A 297 30.27 19.29 -6.51
C LYS A 297 30.26 20.09 -7.81
N THR A 298 30.58 19.44 -8.93
CA THR A 298 30.58 20.06 -10.27
C THR A 298 29.17 20.42 -10.74
N TYR A 299 28.16 19.58 -10.43
CA TYR A 299 26.77 19.76 -10.83
C TYR A 299 25.87 20.04 -9.61
N PRO A 300 25.80 21.30 -9.14
CA PRO A 300 25.07 21.67 -7.95
C PRO A 300 23.55 21.50 -8.10
N SER A 301 22.83 21.59 -6.97
CA SER A 301 21.36 21.46 -6.92
C SER A 301 20.59 22.52 -7.71
N SER A 302 21.23 23.63 -8.10
CA SER A 302 20.62 24.67 -8.94
C SER A 302 20.28 24.17 -10.35
N LEU A 303 20.96 23.13 -10.86
CA LEU A 303 20.68 22.53 -12.18
C LEU A 303 19.44 21.62 -12.21
N GLY A 304 18.75 21.45 -11.08
CA GLY A 304 17.48 20.73 -11.02
C GLY A 304 17.59 19.26 -11.43
N THR A 305 16.67 18.81 -12.29
CA THR A 305 16.50 17.40 -12.67
C THR A 305 17.60 16.89 -13.61
N GLU A 306 18.14 17.76 -14.46
CA GLU A 306 19.14 17.41 -15.49
C GLU A 306 20.52 17.09 -14.90
N ARG A 307 20.83 17.59 -13.71
CA ARG A 307 22.10 17.30 -13.03
C ARG A 307 22.37 15.80 -12.89
N TRP A 308 21.32 14.99 -12.78
CA TRP A 308 21.45 13.55 -12.55
C TRP A 308 21.82 12.78 -13.81
N ASN A 309 21.49 13.32 -15.00
CA ASN A 309 21.99 12.78 -16.27
C ASN A 309 23.52 13.01 -16.35
N LEU A 310 23.95 14.25 -16.08
CA LEU A 310 25.37 14.66 -16.11
C LEU A 310 26.21 13.93 -15.06
N ILE A 311 25.66 13.70 -13.85
CA ILE A 311 26.35 12.93 -12.80
C ILE A 311 26.54 11.48 -13.22
N ALA A 312 25.56 10.86 -13.89
CA ALA A 312 25.65 9.48 -14.34
C ALA A 312 26.69 9.31 -15.45
N GLU A 313 26.84 10.29 -16.34
CA GLU A 313 27.87 10.30 -17.39
C GLU A 313 29.30 10.31 -16.81
N CYS A 314 29.49 10.84 -15.59
CA CYS A 314 30.79 10.83 -14.92
C CYS A 314 31.14 9.52 -14.20
N ILE A 315 30.22 8.54 -14.14
CA ILE A 315 30.43 7.29 -13.40
C ILE A 315 30.17 6.10 -14.32
N PRO A 316 31.23 5.45 -14.84
CA PRO A 316 31.06 4.28 -15.69
C PRO A 316 30.31 3.17 -14.94
N ASN A 317 29.42 2.47 -15.64
CA ASN A 317 28.61 1.36 -15.12
C ASN A 317 27.57 1.71 -14.04
N ARG A 318 27.31 2.99 -13.78
CA ARG A 318 26.24 3.45 -12.88
C ARG A 318 25.24 4.32 -13.62
N SER A 319 23.97 3.95 -13.51
CA SER A 319 22.89 4.71 -14.12
C SER A 319 22.52 5.94 -13.29
N ARG A 320 21.74 6.84 -13.90
CA ARG A 320 21.07 7.94 -13.19
C ARG A 320 20.32 7.47 -11.95
N ALA A 321 19.62 6.33 -12.05
CA ALA A 321 18.86 5.78 -10.94
C ALA A 321 19.77 5.34 -9.78
N ASP A 322 20.92 4.74 -10.10
CA ASP A 322 21.92 4.32 -9.11
C ASP A 322 22.51 5.51 -8.35
N CYS A 323 22.85 6.58 -9.08
CA CYS A 323 23.37 7.83 -8.50
C CYS A 323 22.35 8.47 -7.55
N ILE A 324 21.07 8.52 -7.93
CA ILE A 324 19.99 9.06 -7.09
C ILE A 324 19.77 8.17 -5.85
N LYS A 325 19.75 6.85 -6.01
CA LYS A 325 19.58 5.88 -4.91
C LYS A 325 20.72 6.03 -3.89
N ARG A 326 21.96 6.10 -4.36
CA ARG A 326 23.14 6.29 -3.52
C ARG A 326 23.13 7.64 -2.80
N TYR A 327 22.76 8.72 -3.47
CA TYR A 327 22.64 10.03 -2.86
C TYR A 327 21.62 10.06 -1.70
N LYS A 328 20.44 9.48 -1.89
CA LYS A 328 19.41 9.40 -0.84
C LYS A 328 19.94 8.67 0.40
N TYR A 329 20.63 7.55 0.20
CA TYR A 329 21.27 6.80 1.27
C TYR A 329 22.30 7.64 2.04
N LEU A 330 23.16 8.40 1.35
CA LEU A 330 24.14 9.30 1.99
C LEU A 330 23.46 10.41 2.81
N VAL A 331 22.37 10.99 2.30
CA VAL A 331 21.59 12.01 3.03
C VAL A 331 21.01 11.44 4.32
N GLU A 332 20.50 10.20 4.30
CA GLU A 332 19.99 9.52 5.49
C GLU A 332 21.10 9.26 6.51
N LEU A 333 22.27 8.79 6.07
CA LEU A 333 23.43 8.61 6.96
C LEU A 333 23.87 9.92 7.62
N VAL A 334 23.88 11.04 6.88
CA VAL A 334 24.22 12.36 7.43
C VAL A 334 23.16 12.82 8.44
N LYS A 335 21.87 12.64 8.14
CA LYS A 335 20.78 12.95 9.07
C LYS A 335 20.85 12.11 10.34
N ALA A 336 21.12 10.80 10.21
CA ALA A 336 21.30 9.89 11.34
C ALA A 336 22.52 10.28 12.19
N LYS A 337 23.65 10.62 11.56
CA LYS A 337 24.86 11.08 12.26
C LYS A 337 24.64 12.40 12.98
N ASN A 338 23.91 13.34 12.38
CA ASN A 338 23.60 14.64 12.99
C ASN A 338 22.61 14.50 14.15
N SER A 339 21.59 13.64 14.02
CA SER A 339 20.65 13.39 15.12
C SER A 339 21.33 12.70 16.29
N ALA A 340 22.22 11.72 16.04
CA ALA A 340 23.04 11.09 17.07
C ALA A 340 23.96 12.10 17.78
N LYS A 341 24.63 12.99 17.03
CA LYS A 341 25.46 14.07 17.62
C LYS A 341 24.66 15.05 18.46
N SER A 342 23.43 15.39 18.05
CA SER A 342 22.56 16.28 18.83
C SER A 342 22.09 15.66 20.16
N LYS A 343 21.89 14.34 20.16
CA LYS A 343 21.49 13.57 21.36
C LYS A 343 22.64 13.37 22.34
N ALA A 344 23.88 13.32 21.86
CA ALA A 344 25.08 13.18 22.70
C ALA A 344 25.57 14.52 23.30
N LYS A 345 25.02 15.66 22.86
CA LYS A 345 25.30 17.00 23.41
C LYS A 345 24.28 17.46 24.46
N LYS A 346 23.20 16.71 24.66
CA LYS A 346 22.28 16.83 25.79
C LYS A 346 22.69 15.82 26.84
#